data_AF-A0A958HNC9-F1
#
_entry.id   AF-A0A958HNC9-F1
#
_cell.length_a   1.000
_cell.length_b   1.000
_cell.length_c   1.000
_cell.angle_alpha   90.00
_cell.angle_beta   90.00
_cell.angle_gamma   90.00
#
_symmetry.space_group_name_H-M   'P 1'
#
loop_
_entity.id
_entity.type
_entity.pdbx_description
1 polymer ?
#
loop_
_entity_poly.entity_id
_entity_poly.type
_entity_poly.pdbx_seq_one_letter_code
_entity_poly.pdbx_strand_id
1 'polypeptide(L)'
;MRLATITIPDVKVQLSVEQLIAAARQLEPVERAELAKALTDDDLDIELAQLIAELYGQPPVDEISDDDILAEVSAVRQHRS
;
A
#
# COMPACT_ATOMS: atom_id res chain seq x y z
N MET A 1 4.00 -6.49 -51.35
CA MET A 1 3.15 -6.42 -50.14
C MET A 1 3.57 -5.17 -49.38
N ARG A 2 2.69 -4.17 -49.22
CA ARG A 2 2.99 -2.98 -48.40
C ARG A 2 2.56 -3.28 -46.96
N LEU A 3 3.50 -3.23 -46.03
CA LEU A 3 3.21 -3.27 -44.60
C LEU A 3 2.79 -1.85 -44.20
N ALA A 4 1.62 -1.72 -43.57
CA ALA A 4 1.17 -0.48 -42.96
C ALA A 4 1.26 -0.64 -41.44
N THR A 5 1.97 0.25 -40.78
CA THR A 5 1.99 0.31 -39.31
C THR A 5 0.68 0.94 -38.85
N ILE A 6 -0.12 0.18 -38.10
CA ILE A 6 -1.34 0.66 -37.46
C ILE A 6 -1.01 0.90 -36.00
N THR A 7 -1.10 2.15 -35.55
CA THR A 7 -1.01 2.51 -34.13
C THR A 7 -2.41 2.58 -33.57
N ILE A 8 -2.72 1.75 -32.57
CA ILE A 8 -4.00 1.77 -31.85
C ILE A 8 -3.77 2.43 -30.49
N PRO A 9 -4.19 3.69 -30.29
CA PRO A 9 -4.14 4.32 -28.98
C PRO A 9 -5.21 3.73 -28.06
N ASP A 10 -4.91 3.66 -26.76
CA ASP A 10 -5.84 3.34 -25.66
C ASP A 10 -6.52 1.96 -25.69
N VAL A 11 -5.77 0.90 -26.03
CA VAL A 11 -6.28 -0.47 -25.88
C VAL A 11 -6.37 -0.86 -24.41
N LYS A 12 -7.59 -0.95 -23.88
CA LYS A 12 -7.87 -1.57 -22.58
C LYS A 12 -8.06 -3.08 -22.77
N VAL A 13 -7.06 -3.86 -22.39
CA VAL A 13 -7.14 -5.32 -22.38
C VAL A 13 -7.57 -5.78 -21.00
N GLN A 14 -8.66 -6.55 -20.91
CA GLN A 14 -8.97 -7.29 -19.69
C GLN A 14 -8.18 -8.59 -19.69
N LEU A 15 -7.33 -8.77 -18.70
CA LEU A 15 -6.54 -9.99 -18.50
C LEU A 15 -6.98 -10.66 -17.21
N SER A 16 -7.11 -11.99 -17.23
CA SER A 16 -7.16 -12.75 -15.99
C SER A 16 -5.76 -12.82 -15.36
N VAL A 17 -5.71 -13.10 -14.06
CA VAL A 17 -4.44 -13.26 -13.34
C VAL A 17 -3.62 -14.41 -13.96
N GLU A 18 -4.25 -15.52 -14.36
CA GLU A 18 -3.55 -16.62 -15.01
C GLU A 18 -2.93 -16.22 -16.36
N GLN A 19 -3.63 -15.37 -17.13
CA GLN A 19 -3.12 -14.85 -18.40
C GLN A 19 -1.94 -13.91 -18.19
N LEU A 20 -2.00 -13.06 -17.16
CA LEU A 20 -0.88 -12.20 -16.79
C LEU A 20 0.35 -13.02 -16.36
N ILE A 21 0.15 -14.07 -15.54
CA ILE A 21 1.23 -14.98 -15.12
C ILE A 21 1.83 -15.70 -16.33
N ALA A 22 1.00 -16.19 -17.24
CA ALA A 22 1.45 -16.86 -18.45
C ALA A 22 2.28 -15.92 -19.34
N ALA A 23 1.86 -14.66 -19.49
CA ALA A 23 2.61 -13.64 -20.23
C ALA A 23 3.94 -13.30 -19.53
N ALA A 24 3.94 -13.08 -18.21
CA ALA A 24 5.14 -12.76 -17.44
C ALA A 24 6.21 -13.88 -17.51
N ARG A 25 5.79 -15.14 -17.65
CA ARG A 25 6.72 -16.28 -17.84
C ARG A 25 7.41 -16.30 -19.20
N GLN A 26 6.82 -15.66 -20.21
CA GLN A 26 7.39 -15.55 -21.56
C GLN A 26 8.38 -14.38 -21.69
N LEU A 27 8.40 -13.47 -20.72
CA LEU A 27 9.35 -12.35 -20.68
C LEU A 27 10.77 -12.81 -20.40
N GLU A 28 11.74 -12.06 -20.92
CA GLU A 28 13.15 -12.24 -20.56
C GLU A 28 13.39 -11.90 -19.07
N PRO A 29 14.46 -12.41 -18.44
CA PRO A 29 14.70 -12.21 -17.00
C PRO A 29 14.71 -10.73 -16.56
N VAL A 30 15.23 -9.83 -17.39
CA VAL A 30 15.30 -8.39 -17.11
C VAL A 30 13.91 -7.77 -17.12
N GLU A 31 13.13 -8.02 -18.17
CA GLU A 31 11.75 -7.52 -18.32
C GLU A 31 10.83 -8.06 -17.22
N ARG A 32 11.04 -9.31 -16.82
CA ARG A 32 10.32 -9.93 -15.70
C ARG A 32 10.64 -9.27 -14.36
N ALA A 33 11.89 -8.86 -14.15
CA ALA A 33 12.30 -8.13 -12.95
C ALA A 33 11.71 -6.72 -12.91
N GLU A 34 11.67 -6.03 -14.05
CA GLU A 34 11.01 -4.72 -14.19
C GLU A 34 9.51 -4.81 -13.93
N LEU A 35 8.83 -5.83 -14.48
CA LEU A 35 7.41 -6.08 -14.22
C LEU A 35 7.14 -6.36 -12.74
N ALA A 36 7.95 -7.22 -12.10
CA ALA A 36 7.81 -7.52 -10.67
C ALA A 36 8.01 -6.28 -9.81
N LYS A 37 9.00 -5.44 -10.15
CA LYS A 37 9.24 -4.18 -9.45
C LYS A 37 8.05 -3.23 -9.58
N ALA A 38 7.53 -3.02 -10.80
CA ALA A 38 6.38 -2.15 -11.03
C ALA A 38 5.14 -2.59 -10.23
N LEU A 39 4.87 -3.91 -10.19
CA LEU A 39 3.77 -4.45 -9.40
C LEU A 39 3.97 -4.25 -7.89
N THR A 40 5.21 -4.30 -7.41
CA THR A 40 5.53 -4.12 -5.99
C THR A 40 5.48 -2.64 -5.58
N ASP A 41 5.98 -1.75 -6.45
CA ASP A 41 5.96 -0.30 -6.23
C ASP A 41 4.51 0.21 -6.16
N ASP A 42 3.62 -0.29 -7.03
CA ASP A 42 2.18 0.04 -7.00
C ASP A 42 1.50 -0.45 -5.70
N ASP A 43 1.81 -1.67 -5.24
CA ASP A 43 1.25 -2.20 -3.99
C ASP A 43 1.75 -1.42 -2.76
N LEU A 44 3.03 -1.03 -2.74
CA LEU A 44 3.62 -0.19 -1.68
C LEU A 44 2.95 1.18 -1.59
N ASP A 45 2.66 1.81 -2.73
CA ASP A 45 1.95 3.09 -2.77
C ASP A 45 0.51 2.97 -2.25
N ILE A 46 -0.16 1.84 -2.53
CA ILE A 46 -1.50 1.53 -1.99
C ILE A 46 -1.44 1.33 -0.47
N GLU A 47 -0.50 0.54 0.03
CA GLU A 47 -0.32 0.32 1.48
C GLU A 47 0.01 1.63 2.21
N LEU A 48 0.87 2.47 1.63
CA LEU A 48 1.20 3.78 2.20
C LEU A 48 -0.02 4.72 2.21
N ALA A 49 -0.81 4.75 1.13
CA ALA A 49 -2.03 5.53 1.07
C ALA A 49 -3.07 5.07 2.11
N GLN A 50 -3.19 3.75 2.34
CA GLN A 50 -4.04 3.18 3.38
C GLN A 50 -3.55 3.58 4.78
N LEU A 51 -2.26 3.44 5.06
CA LEU A 51 -1.67 3.84 6.35
C LEU A 51 -1.89 5.33 6.63
N ILE A 52 -1.70 6.18 5.63
CA ILE A 52 -1.96 7.63 5.76
C ILE A 52 -3.44 7.87 6.08
N ALA A 53 -4.36 7.20 5.38
CA ALA A 53 -5.80 7.32 5.64
C ALA A 53 -6.18 6.85 7.05
N GLU A 54 -5.57 5.78 7.54
CA GLU A 54 -5.76 5.29 8.92
C GLU A 54 -5.27 6.32 9.94
N LEU A 55 -4.05 6.84 9.77
CA LEU A 55 -3.46 7.84 10.67
C LEU A 55 -4.29 9.13 10.72
N TYR A 56 -4.78 9.61 9.57
CA TYR A 56 -5.67 10.78 9.53
C TYR A 56 -7.10 10.48 9.99
N GLY A 57 -7.50 9.21 9.99
CA GLY A 57 -8.79 8.74 10.50
C GLY A 57 -8.81 8.52 12.00
N GLN A 58 -7.65 8.55 12.68
CA GLN A 58 -7.62 8.44 14.13
C GLN A 58 -8.18 9.70 14.79
N PRO A 59 -9.03 9.56 15.82
CA PRO A 59 -9.45 10.70 16.61
C PRO A 59 -8.20 11.36 17.21
N PRO A 60 -8.18 12.70 17.36
CA PRO A 60 -7.11 13.35 18.09
C PRO A 60 -6.95 12.65 19.43
N VAL A 61 -5.71 12.32 19.79
CA VAL A 61 -5.42 11.74 21.10
C VAL A 61 -5.96 12.74 22.12
N ASP A 62 -6.90 12.31 22.96
CA ASP A 62 -7.41 13.15 24.03
C ASP A 62 -6.21 13.70 24.81
N GLU A 63 -6.14 15.03 24.96
CA GLU A 63 -5.11 15.65 25.78
C GLU A 63 -5.24 15.07 27.19
N ILE A 64 -4.27 14.24 27.58
CA ILE A 64 -4.17 13.75 28.95
C ILE A 64 -3.82 14.95 29.82
N SER A 65 -4.72 15.30 30.74
CA SER A 65 -4.49 16.43 31.65
C SER A 65 -3.51 16.05 32.75
N ASP A 66 -2.85 17.05 33.34
CA ASP A 66 -1.99 16.85 34.52
C ASP A 66 -2.76 16.19 35.68
N ASP A 67 -4.06 16.46 35.78
CA ASP A 67 -4.95 15.87 36.79
C ASP A 67 -5.16 14.36 36.56
N ASP A 68 -5.32 13.93 35.30
CA ASP A 68 -5.41 12.51 34.94
C ASP A 68 -4.11 11.76 35.27
N ILE A 69 -2.96 12.40 35.03
CA ILE A 69 -1.63 11.87 35.37
C ILE A 69 -1.49 11.74 36.90
N LEU A 70 -1.88 12.76 37.65
CA LEU A 70 -1.80 12.78 39.11
C LEU A 70 -2.71 11.72 39.75
N ALA A 71 -3.90 11.51 39.19
CA ALA A 71 -4.83 10.49 39.62
C ALA A 71 -4.24 9.08 39.44
N GLU A 72 -3.66 8.80 38.28
CA GLU A 72 -3.05 7.50 37.97
C GLU A 72 -1.81 7.24 38.84
N VAL A 73 -0.92 8.23 38.99
CA VAL A 73 0.28 8.12 39.84
C VAL A 73 -0.10 7.85 41.30
N SER A 74 -1.15 8.51 41.79
CA SER A 74 -1.68 8.28 43.13
C SER A 74 -2.24 6.86 43.29
N ALA A 75 -3.01 6.38 42.31
CA ALA A 75 -3.58 5.03 42.32
C ALA A 75 -2.50 3.94 42.33
N VAL A 76 -1.44 4.08 41.52
CA VAL A 76 -0.31 3.15 41.47
C VAL A 76 0.47 3.13 42.78
N ARG A 77 0.65 4.28 43.43
CA ARG A 77 1.34 4.37 44.73
C ARG A 77 0.54 3.72 45.86
N GLN A 78 -0.79 3.83 45.84
CA GLN A 78 -1.66 3.18 46.82
C GLN A 78 -1.71 1.66 46.65
N HIS A 79 -1.64 1.15 45.41
CA HIS A 79 -1.59 -0.29 45.13
C HIS A 79 -0.27 -0.98 45.53
N ARG A 80 0.82 -0.22 45.76
CA ARG A 80 2.13 -0.74 46.16
C ARG A 80 2.44 -0.55 47.65
N SER A 81 1.53 0.05 48.41
CA SER A 81 1.56 0.21 49.87
C SER A 81 0.83 -0.94 50.57
#